data_AF-A0A9P8WEA6-F1
#
_entry.id   AF-A0A9P8WEA6-F1
#
_cell.length_a   1.000
_cell.length_b   1.000
_cell.length_c   1.000
_cell.angle_alpha   90.00
_cell.angle_beta   90.00
_cell.angle_gamma   90.00
#
_symmetry.space_group_name_H-M   'P 1'
#
loop_
_entity.id
_entity.type
_entity.pdbx_description
1 polymer ?
#
loop_
_entity_poly.entity_id
_entity_poly.type
_entity_poly.pdbx_seq_one_letter_code
_entity_poly.pdbx_strand_id
1 'polypeptide(L)'
;MHFNWPLSGLAILLAPLAVFADDASQALAMVNQARQVLRLQPLTWDSTLAAYAQYWANVIASNQQPFGHAPPQLRPLQGENIFQHAATQCDPNTDAPLQLANHEWLSEASL
;
A
#
# COMPACT_ATOMS: atom_id res chain seq x y z
N MET A 1 57.55 -9.48 -32.92
CA MET A 1 56.17 -9.82 -33.27
C MET A 1 55.27 -8.97 -32.39
N HIS A 2 54.63 -7.94 -32.94
CA HIS A 2 53.77 -7.02 -32.20
C HIS A 2 52.35 -7.60 -32.17
N PHE A 3 51.82 -7.84 -30.97
CA PHE A 3 50.47 -8.38 -30.79
C PHE A 3 49.53 -7.22 -30.45
N ASN A 4 48.64 -6.90 -31.41
CA ASN A 4 47.67 -5.82 -31.31
C ASN A 4 46.34 -6.43 -30.82
N TRP A 5 45.88 -6.09 -29.61
CA TRP A 5 44.55 -6.49 -29.13
C TRP A 5 43.50 -5.45 -29.57
N PRO A 6 42.40 -5.82 -30.25
CA PRO A 6 41.29 -4.91 -30.48
C PRO A 6 40.46 -4.76 -29.20
N LEU A 7 40.07 -3.52 -28.94
CA LEU A 7 39.19 -3.07 -27.87
C LEU A 7 37.89 -3.89 -27.85
N SER A 8 37.69 -4.71 -26.82
CA SER A 8 36.39 -5.28 -26.52
C SER A 8 35.44 -4.16 -26.08
N GLY A 9 34.47 -3.84 -26.93
CA GLY A 9 33.38 -2.92 -26.60
C GLY A 9 32.55 -3.48 -25.45
N LEU A 10 32.48 -2.71 -24.35
CA LEU A 10 31.59 -3.00 -23.24
C LEU A 10 30.15 -2.63 -23.67
N ALA A 11 29.33 -3.61 -24.01
CA ALA A 11 27.90 -3.40 -24.15
C ALA A 11 27.30 -3.27 -22.75
N ILE A 12 27.00 -2.04 -22.33
CA ILE A 12 26.23 -1.78 -21.11
C ILE A 12 24.78 -2.15 -21.42
N LEU A 13 24.34 -3.31 -20.95
CA LEU A 13 22.92 -3.66 -20.88
C LEU A 13 22.25 -2.73 -19.86
N LEU A 14 21.52 -1.72 -20.34
CA LEU A 14 20.56 -1.00 -19.50
C LEU A 14 19.42 -1.95 -19.17
N ALA A 15 19.50 -2.60 -18.01
CA ALA A 15 18.32 -3.21 -17.41
C ALA A 15 17.37 -2.07 -16.96
N PRO A 16 16.08 -2.07 -17.33
CA PRO A 16 15.14 -1.12 -16.78
C PRO A 16 15.04 -1.36 -15.26
N LEU A 17 15.29 -0.31 -14.48
CA LEU A 17 15.00 -0.30 -13.06
C LEU A 17 13.48 -0.42 -12.92
N ALA A 18 13.00 -1.60 -12.51
CA ALA A 18 11.62 -1.74 -12.07
C ALA A 18 11.45 -0.84 -10.84
N VAL A 19 10.69 0.25 -10.99
CA VAL A 19 10.23 1.02 -9.84
C VAL A 19 9.24 0.14 -9.11
N PHE A 20 9.65 -0.42 -7.96
CA PHE A 20 8.72 -1.09 -7.07
C PHE A 20 7.71 -0.06 -6.57
N ALA A 21 6.44 -0.30 -6.87
CA ALA A 21 5.34 0.48 -6.35
C ALA A 21 5.27 0.31 -4.82
N ASP A 22 5.19 1.42 -4.08
CA ASP A 22 5.07 1.35 -2.62
C ASP A 22 3.72 0.73 -2.21
N ASP A 23 3.66 0.22 -0.98
CA ASP A 23 2.51 -0.51 -0.45
C ASP A 23 1.18 0.26 -0.58
N ALA A 24 1.19 1.58 -0.38
CA ALA A 24 -0.02 2.41 -0.47
C ALA A 24 -0.52 2.50 -1.91
N SER A 25 0.39 2.67 -2.88
CA SER A 25 0.03 2.72 -4.29
C SER A 25 -0.55 1.39 -4.80
N GLN A 26 0.01 0.25 -4.36
CA GLN A 26 -0.51 -1.08 -4.70
C GLN A 26 -1.87 -1.35 -4.02
N ALA A 27 -2.01 -0.96 -2.75
CA ALA A 27 -3.27 -1.06 -2.03
C ALA A 27 -4.39 -0.25 -2.73
N LEU A 28 -4.13 1.00 -3.13
CA LEU A 28 -5.11 1.80 -3.87
C LEU A 28 -5.51 1.14 -5.21
N ALA A 29 -4.55 0.53 -5.91
CA ALA A 29 -4.82 -0.21 -7.15
C ALA A 29 -5.74 -1.41 -6.92
N MET A 30 -5.55 -2.17 -5.83
CA MET A 30 -6.42 -3.31 -5.48
C MET A 30 -7.88 -2.88 -5.28
N VAL A 31 -8.11 -1.81 -4.51
CA VAL A 31 -9.47 -1.28 -4.29
C VAL A 31 -10.08 -0.79 -5.60
N ASN A 32 -9.29 -0.09 -6.43
CA ASN A 32 -9.77 0.39 -7.73
C ASN A 32 -10.09 -0.73 -8.71
N GLN A 33 -9.35 -1.83 -8.69
CA GLN A 33 -9.67 -3.02 -9.47
C GLN A 33 -11.02 -3.62 -9.06
N ALA A 34 -11.26 -3.78 -7.76
CA ALA A 34 -12.55 -4.26 -7.25
C ALA A 34 -13.70 -3.30 -7.62
N ARG A 35 -13.49 -1.99 -7.50
CA ARG A 35 -14.45 -0.97 -7.93
C ARG A 35 -14.78 -1.05 -9.41
N GLN A 36 -13.78 -1.34 -10.26
CA GLN A 36 -13.98 -1.49 -11.70
C GLN A 36 -14.87 -2.68 -12.04
N VAL A 37 -14.72 -3.82 -11.35
CA VAL A 37 -15.61 -4.99 -11.52
C VAL A 37 -17.07 -4.60 -11.27
N LEU A 38 -17.29 -3.75 -10.27
CA LEU A 38 -18.60 -3.19 -9.92
C LEU A 38 -19.01 -1.95 -10.74
N ARG A 39 -18.22 -1.55 -11.74
CA ARG A 39 -18.42 -0.35 -12.60
C ARG A 39 -18.51 0.96 -11.82
N LEU A 40 -17.83 1.04 -10.69
CA LEU A 40 -17.71 2.26 -9.89
C LEU A 40 -16.52 3.10 -10.37
N GLN A 41 -16.61 4.43 -10.19
CA GLN A 41 -15.50 5.34 -10.50
C GLN A 41 -14.28 5.02 -9.63
N PRO A 42 -13.05 5.08 -10.16
CA PRO A 42 -11.85 4.85 -9.36
C PRO A 42 -11.68 5.94 -8.31
N LEU A 43 -11.09 5.58 -7.18
CA LEU A 43 -10.64 6.49 -6.15
C LEU A 43 -9.26 7.06 -6.51
N THR A 44 -8.99 8.27 -6.04
CA THR A 44 -7.67 8.89 -6.05
C THR A 44 -7.14 9.00 -4.64
N TRP A 45 -5.82 8.96 -4.47
CA TRP A 45 -5.20 9.20 -3.18
C TRP A 45 -5.46 10.65 -2.72
N ASP A 46 -5.74 10.82 -1.43
CA ASP A 46 -5.85 12.12 -0.77
C ASP A 46 -4.89 12.14 0.43
N SER A 47 -3.91 13.04 0.38
CA SER A 47 -2.88 13.14 1.42
C SER A 47 -3.42 13.62 2.76
N THR A 48 -4.53 14.36 2.76
CA THR A 48 -5.20 14.82 3.99
C THR A 48 -5.91 13.63 4.66
N LEU A 49 -6.65 12.82 3.89
CA LEU A 49 -7.26 11.58 4.40
C LEU A 49 -6.21 10.62 4.96
N ALA A 50 -5.09 10.45 4.26
CA ALA A 50 -3.99 9.61 4.72
C ALA A 50 -3.39 10.09 6.05
N ALA A 51 -3.21 11.41 6.21
CA ALA A 51 -2.73 12.00 7.45
C ALA A 51 -3.69 11.78 8.63
N TYR A 52 -5.01 11.89 8.40
CA TYR A 52 -6.01 11.57 9.41
C TYR A 52 -6.01 10.09 9.80
N ALA A 53 -5.94 9.19 8.82
CA ALA A 53 -5.86 7.75 9.07
C ALA A 53 -4.60 7.40 9.89
N GLN A 54 -3.44 7.97 9.55
CA GLN A 54 -2.21 7.78 10.29
C GLN A 54 -2.32 8.31 11.73
N TYR A 55 -2.94 9.48 11.92
CA TYR A 55 -3.18 10.03 13.26
C TYR A 55 -4.00 9.06 14.11
N TRP A 56 -5.11 8.56 13.59
CA TRP A 56 -5.96 7.64 14.34
C TRP A 56 -5.27 6.29 14.62
N ALA A 57 -4.54 5.75 13.64
CA ALA A 57 -3.72 4.56 13.84
C ALA A 57 -2.69 4.75 14.98
N ASN A 58 -2.07 5.92 15.07
CA ASN A 58 -1.15 6.26 16.17
C ASN A 58 -1.85 6.36 17.54
N VAL A 59 -3.07 6.89 17.58
CA VAL A 59 -3.89 6.95 18.80
C VAL A 59 -4.21 5.54 19.32
N ILE A 60 -4.60 4.62 18.43
CA ILE A 60 -4.82 3.21 18.78
C ILE A 60 -3.51 2.55 19.21
N ALA A 61 -2.44 2.70 18.44
CA ALA A 61 -1.14 2.06 18.71
C ALA A 61 -0.50 2.53 20.02
N SER A 62 -0.78 3.77 20.45
CA SER A 62 -0.33 4.30 21.73
C SER A 62 -1.21 3.91 22.93
N ASN A 63 -2.25 3.08 22.71
CA ASN A 63 -3.23 2.67 23.71
C ASN A 63 -4.00 3.85 24.36
N GLN A 64 -4.06 5.01 23.69
CA GLN A 64 -4.90 6.14 24.15
C GLN A 64 -6.38 5.84 23.94
N GLN A 65 -6.71 5.00 22.96
CA GLN A 65 -8.03 4.47 22.71
C GLN A 65 -7.93 2.96 22.41
N PRO A 66 -8.95 2.16 22.76
CA PRO A 66 -9.00 0.77 22.32
C PRO A 66 -9.12 0.68 20.79
N PHE A 67 -8.81 -0.48 20.22
CA PHE A 67 -9.05 -0.74 18.80
C PHE A 67 -10.53 -0.52 18.46
N GLY A 68 -10.80 0.47 17.62
CA GLY A 68 -12.15 0.90 17.28
C GLY A 68 -12.14 2.07 16.32
N HIS A 69 -13.32 2.40 15.81
CA HIS A 69 -13.47 3.48 14.84
C HIS A 69 -13.19 4.86 15.45
N ALA A 70 -12.67 5.78 14.64
CA ALA A 70 -12.49 7.16 15.06
C ALA A 70 -13.84 7.80 15.44
N PRO A 71 -13.88 8.65 16.49
CA PRO A 71 -15.03 9.49 16.77
C PRO A 71 -15.47 10.28 15.52
N PRO A 72 -16.79 10.42 15.26
CA PRO A 72 -17.29 11.11 14.06
C PRO A 72 -16.73 12.53 13.86
N GLN A 73 -16.37 13.21 14.96
CA GLN A 73 -15.80 14.56 14.95
C GLN A 73 -14.42 14.61 14.28
N LEU A 74 -13.68 13.49 14.27
CA LEU A 74 -12.36 13.36 13.64
C LEU A 74 -12.42 12.89 12.19
N ARG A 75 -13.61 12.48 11.71
CA ARG A 75 -13.84 11.98 10.34
C ARG A 75 -15.14 12.52 9.73
N PRO A 76 -15.37 13.85 9.75
CA PRO A 76 -16.62 14.42 9.26
C PRO A 76 -16.83 14.09 7.78
N LEU A 77 -17.97 13.48 7.45
CA LEU A 77 -18.34 13.04 6.10
C LEU A 77 -17.38 12.01 5.48
N GLN A 78 -16.62 11.27 6.30
CA GLN A 78 -15.71 10.23 5.85
C GLN A 78 -16.15 8.86 6.38
N GLY A 79 -16.08 7.86 5.50
CA GLY A 79 -16.11 6.45 5.90
C GLY A 79 -14.77 6.02 6.49
N GLU A 80 -14.72 4.86 7.14
CA GLU A 80 -13.48 4.32 7.72
C GLU A 80 -13.53 2.80 7.74
N ASN A 81 -12.46 2.17 7.26
CA ASN A 81 -12.15 0.77 7.55
C ASN A 81 -10.90 0.73 8.43
N ILE A 82 -10.88 -0.18 9.40
CA ILE A 82 -9.74 -0.40 10.30
C ILE A 82 -9.32 -1.86 10.25
N PHE A 83 -8.02 -2.10 10.38
CA PHE A 83 -7.43 -3.42 10.38
C PHE A 83 -6.25 -3.41 11.35
N GLN A 84 -6.07 -4.52 12.08
CA GLN A 84 -4.91 -4.73 12.95
C GLN A 84 -4.44 -6.17 12.75
N HIS A 85 -3.13 -6.32 12.60
CA HIS A 85 -2.49 -7.62 12.52
C HIS A 85 -1.25 -7.61 13.40
N ALA A 86 -0.99 -8.73 14.08
CA ALA A 86 0.22 -8.89 14.87
C ALA A 86 1.38 -9.19 13.93
N ALA A 87 2.45 -8.40 14.00
CA ALA A 87 3.63 -8.71 13.23
C ALA A 87 4.24 -10.05 13.68
N THR A 88 4.51 -10.96 12.75
CA THR A 88 5.29 -12.16 13.02
C THR A 88 6.72 -11.95 12.54
N GLN A 89 7.69 -12.54 13.23
CA GLN A 89 9.08 -12.40 12.82
C GLN A 89 9.27 -13.18 11.51
N CYS A 90 9.68 -12.47 10.45
CA CYS A 90 9.93 -12.98 9.09
C CYS A 90 8.69 -13.34 8.24
N ASP A 91 7.64 -12.50 8.24
CA ASP A 91 6.57 -12.59 7.23
C ASP A 91 6.66 -11.42 6.24
N PRO A 92 6.91 -11.64 4.94
CA PRO A 92 6.87 -10.57 3.94
C PRO A 92 5.49 -9.88 3.84
N ASN A 93 4.41 -10.48 4.32
CA ASN A 93 3.09 -9.82 4.41
C ASN A 93 3.06 -8.71 5.48
N THR A 94 3.98 -8.73 6.46
CA THR A 94 4.17 -7.60 7.36
C THR A 94 4.90 -6.42 6.73
N ASP A 95 5.58 -6.61 5.59
CA ASP A 95 6.25 -5.53 4.86
C ASP A 95 5.28 -4.75 3.95
N ALA A 96 4.03 -5.22 3.81
CA ALA A 96 2.97 -4.62 2.99
C ALA A 96 1.59 -4.58 3.71
N PRO A 97 1.50 -3.90 4.87
CA PRO A 97 0.30 -3.91 5.71
C PRO A 97 -0.96 -3.36 5.04
N LEU A 98 -0.85 -2.41 4.09
CA LEU A 98 -2.01 -1.84 3.40
C LEU A 98 -2.58 -2.80 2.34
N GLN A 99 -1.71 -3.50 1.61
CA GLN A 99 -2.17 -4.57 0.71
C GLN A 99 -2.83 -5.70 1.48
N LEU A 100 -2.26 -6.12 2.61
CA LEU A 100 -2.86 -7.15 3.47
C LEU A 100 -4.24 -6.71 3.99
N ALA A 101 -4.36 -5.49 4.53
CA ALA A 101 -5.65 -4.96 4.98
C ALA A 101 -6.70 -4.95 3.85
N ASN A 102 -6.31 -4.52 2.65
CA ASN A 102 -7.21 -4.52 1.49
C ASN A 102 -7.61 -5.92 1.03
N HIS A 103 -6.70 -6.89 1.07
CA HIS A 103 -7.04 -8.28 0.78
C HIS A 103 -8.16 -8.76 1.72
N GLU A 104 -8.00 -8.56 3.02
CA GLU A 104 -8.99 -8.97 4.02
C GLU A 104 -10.33 -8.26 3.82
N TRP A 105 -10.36 -6.93 3.69
CA TRP A 105 -11.61 -6.20 3.47
C TRP A 105 -12.32 -6.57 2.17
N LEU A 106 -11.57 -6.79 1.08
CA LEU A 106 -12.14 -7.18 -0.21
C LEU A 106 -12.61 -8.64 -0.22
N SER A 107 -12.06 -9.50 0.64
CA SER A 107 -12.52 -10.89 0.77
C SER A 107 -13.94 -10.99 1.35
N GLU A 108 -14.38 -9.98 2.10
CA GLU A 108 -15.75 -9.86 2.62
C GLU A 108 -16.74 -9.29 1.59
N ALA A 109 -16.23 -8.67 0.53
CA ALA A 109 -17.06 -8.11 -0.53
C ALA A 109 -17.51 -9.21 -1.51
N SER A 110 -18.79 -9.15 -1.90
CA SER A 110 -19.30 -9.95 -3.03
C SER A 110 -18.89 -9.26 -4.34
N LEU A 111 -17.68 -9.55 -4.82
CA LEU A 111 -17.09 -9.00 -6.05
C LEU A 111 -17.40 -9.86 -7.28
#